data_AF-A0AB34KDY8-F1
#
_entry.id   AF-A0AB34KDY8-F1
#
_cell.length_a   1.000
_cell.length_b   1.000
_cell.length_c   1.000
_cell.angle_alpha   90.00
_cell.angle_beta   90.00
_cell.angle_gamma   90.00
#
_symmetry.space_group_name_H-M   'P 1'
#
loop_
_entity.id
_entity.type
_entity.pdbx_description
1 polymer ?
#
loop_
_entity_poly.entity_id
_entity_poly.type
_entity_poly.pdbx_seq_one_letter_code
_entity_poly.pdbx_strand_id
1 'polypeptide(L)'
;MTATSSDDTERDVEGVCEDGRCIDSRIQATELSYCVRCDSTYCSHCWALQGPHRPKKRGPEGLPHEKVDLGVIRRLKGILNPSTDPLVIQKSHQEDEWTKWFGVTRDKEDQVLLDDYGRYLTLVSDIARSTSMKTRYPQLVSFVGVTNAGKSTLIKMLVHRG
;
A
#
# COMPACT_ATOMS: atom_id res chain seq x y z
N MET A 1 35.79 17.08 2.18
CA MET A 1 34.39 17.41 2.49
C MET A 1 33.56 16.23 2.02
N THR A 2 33.33 15.30 2.94
CA THR A 2 32.72 14.00 2.70
C THR A 2 31.21 14.16 2.65
N ALA A 3 30.60 13.67 1.56
CA ALA A 3 29.17 13.64 1.36
C ALA A 3 28.52 12.69 2.39
N THR A 4 27.65 13.24 3.23
CA THR A 4 26.76 12.47 4.07
C THR A 4 25.63 11.93 3.21
N SER A 5 25.71 10.62 2.92
CA SER A 5 24.62 9.81 2.41
C SER A 5 23.48 9.81 3.44
N SER A 6 22.42 10.59 3.19
CA SER A 6 21.15 10.44 3.89
C SER A 6 20.43 9.24 3.31
N ASP A 7 20.82 8.08 3.82
CA ASP A 7 20.09 6.83 3.70
C ASP A 7 18.80 7.00 4.53
N ASP A 8 17.77 7.58 3.91
CA ASP A 8 16.38 7.53 4.40
C ASP A 8 15.91 6.09 4.24
N THR A 9 16.47 5.24 5.08
CA THR A 9 15.89 3.97 5.46
C THR A 9 14.46 4.27 5.83
N GLU A 10 13.53 3.67 5.07
CA GLU A 10 12.17 3.44 5.48
C GLU A 10 12.21 3.09 6.96
N ARG A 11 11.84 4.05 7.81
CA ARG A 11 11.61 3.76 9.22
C ARG A 11 10.35 2.93 9.21
N ASP A 12 10.53 1.63 9.04
CA ASP A 12 9.62 0.60 9.49
C ASP A 12 9.17 1.05 10.86
N VAL A 13 7.93 1.56 10.93
CA VAL A 13 7.28 1.80 12.20
C VAL A 13 7.10 0.40 12.77
N GLU A 14 8.11 -0.09 13.47
CA GLU A 14 8.07 -1.34 14.22
C GLU A 14 6.74 -1.33 14.95
N GLY A 15 5.85 -2.25 14.57
CA GLY A 15 4.64 -2.42 15.35
C GLY A 15 5.11 -2.70 16.76
N VAL A 16 4.55 -2.02 17.75
CA VAL A 16 4.81 -2.37 19.15
C VAL A 16 3.54 -2.99 19.68
N CYS A 17 3.66 -4.03 20.50
CA CYS A 17 2.52 -4.54 21.24
C CYS A 17 2.06 -3.46 22.23
N GLU A 18 0.83 -2.99 22.09
CA GLU A 18 0.26 -1.90 22.90
C GLU A 18 -0.24 -2.39 24.28
N ASP A 19 -0.01 -3.67 24.61
CA ASP A 19 -0.29 -4.20 25.93
C ASP A 19 0.84 -3.82 26.90
N GLY A 20 0.51 -3.10 27.98
CA GLY A 20 1.48 -2.67 29.00
C GLY A 20 2.34 -3.80 29.56
N ARG A 21 1.80 -5.03 29.65
CA ARG A 21 2.56 -6.21 30.10
C ARG A 21 3.70 -6.57 29.16
N CYS A 22 3.55 -6.32 27.86
CA CYS A 22 4.59 -6.55 26.86
C CYS A 22 5.60 -5.40 26.80
N ILE A 23 5.14 -4.16 26.99
CA ILE A 23 5.99 -2.97 27.01
C ILE A 23 7.03 -3.06 28.14
N ASP A 24 6.59 -3.50 29.32
CA ASP A 24 7.46 -3.63 30.50
C ASP A 24 8.45 -4.80 30.40
N SER A 25 8.15 -5.80 29.55
CA SER A 25 8.90 -7.06 29.49
C SER A 25 10.03 -7.10 28.45
N ARG A 26 10.22 -6.03 27.65
CA ARG A 26 11.15 -6.00 26.47
C ARG A 26 11.01 -7.22 25.54
N ILE A 27 9.84 -7.83 25.48
CA ILE A 27 9.60 -8.99 24.60
C ILE A 27 9.50 -8.45 23.18
N GLN A 28 10.51 -8.73 22.36
CA GLN A 28 10.42 -8.52 20.92
C GLN A 28 9.34 -9.46 20.38
N ALA A 29 8.19 -8.88 20.04
CA ALA A 29 7.09 -9.66 19.49
C ALA A 29 7.42 -10.02 18.04
N THR A 30 7.61 -11.32 17.78
CA THR A 30 7.94 -11.84 16.44
C THR A 30 6.76 -11.76 15.48
N GLU A 31 5.52 -11.79 16.00
CA GLU A 31 4.29 -11.71 15.21
C GLU A 31 3.29 -10.78 15.88
N LEU A 32 3.06 -9.64 15.25
CA LEU A 32 2.09 -8.64 15.67
C LEU A 32 0.88 -8.66 14.74
N SER A 33 -0.28 -8.44 15.32
CA SER A 33 -1.54 -8.34 14.60
C SER A 33 -2.28 -7.08 15.03
N TYR A 34 -2.86 -6.41 14.06
CA TYR A 34 -3.72 -5.25 14.30
C TYR A 34 -5.18 -5.66 14.30
N CYS A 35 -5.94 -5.10 15.25
CA CYS A 35 -7.39 -5.24 15.27
C CYS A 35 -8.06 -3.97 14.77
N VAL A 36 -8.74 -4.03 13.62
CA VAL A 36 -9.46 -2.87 13.04
C VAL A 36 -10.60 -2.38 13.94
N ARG A 37 -11.18 -3.27 14.76
CA ARG A 37 -12.30 -2.92 15.66
C ARG A 37 -11.83 -2.23 16.95
N CYS A 38 -10.68 -2.63 17.47
CA CYS A 38 -10.11 -2.04 18.69
C CYS A 38 -9.16 -0.89 18.40
N ASP A 39 -8.73 -0.72 17.14
CA ASP A 39 -7.68 0.22 16.72
C ASP A 39 -6.40 0.07 17.56
N SER A 40 -5.94 -1.17 17.73
CA SER A 40 -4.78 -1.49 18.56
C SER A 40 -4.01 -2.69 18.04
N THR A 41 -2.71 -2.70 18.33
CA THR A 41 -1.75 -3.73 17.91
C THR A 41 -1.34 -4.65 19.07
N TYR A 42 -1.40 -5.96 18.87
CA TYR A 42 -1.00 -6.92 19.90
C TYR A 42 -0.18 -8.08 19.32
N CYS A 43 0.72 -8.63 20.13
CA CYS A 43 1.35 -9.91 19.81
C CYS A 43 0.36 -11.07 19.96
N SER A 44 0.68 -12.23 19.39
CA SER A 44 -0.15 -13.43 19.50
C SER A 44 -0.53 -13.81 20.93
N HIS A 45 0.35 -13.57 21.90
CA HIS A 45 0.08 -13.83 23.32
C HIS A 45 -0.91 -12.81 23.92
N CYS A 46 -0.63 -11.52 23.80
CA CYS A 46 -1.47 -10.45 24.35
C CYS A 46 -2.83 -10.35 23.67
N TRP A 47 -2.95 -10.81 22.42
CA TRP A 47 -4.21 -10.83 21.68
C TRP A 47 -5.32 -11.52 22.47
N ALA A 48 -5.09 -12.76 22.93
CA ALA A 48 -6.11 -13.55 23.63
C ALA A 48 -6.42 -13.02 25.04
N LEU A 49 -5.56 -12.18 25.60
CA LEU A 49 -5.73 -11.57 26.91
C LEU A 49 -6.65 -10.34 26.88
N GLN A 50 -6.81 -9.71 25.71
CA GLN A 50 -7.74 -8.59 25.56
C GLN A 50 -9.19 -9.04 25.71
N GLY A 51 -9.97 -8.29 26.49
CA GLY A 51 -11.38 -8.59 26.75
C GLY A 51 -12.18 -8.91 25.48
N PRO A 52 -12.15 -8.07 24.43
CA PRO A 52 -12.89 -8.30 23.18
C PRO A 52 -12.44 -9.52 22.36
N HIS A 53 -11.21 -10.01 22.58
CA HIS A 53 -10.58 -11.05 21.76
C HIS A 53 -10.66 -12.46 22.39
N ARG A 54 -11.24 -12.59 23.59
CA ARG A 54 -11.36 -13.88 24.26
C ARG A 54 -12.14 -14.89 23.39
N PRO A 55 -11.83 -16.20 23.43
CA PRO A 55 -12.39 -17.22 22.51
C PRO A 55 -13.93 -17.30 22.41
N LYS A 56 -14.66 -16.75 23.39
CA LYS A 56 -16.14 -16.73 23.44
C LYS A 56 -16.76 -15.34 23.23
N LYS A 57 -15.95 -14.31 23.05
CA LYS A 57 -16.43 -12.97 22.72
C LYS A 57 -16.51 -12.81 21.21
N ARG A 58 -17.49 -12.03 20.78
CA ARG A 58 -17.81 -11.75 19.39
C ARG A 58 -18.08 -10.25 19.25
N GLY A 59 -17.74 -9.71 18.09
CA GLY A 59 -18.08 -8.34 17.73
C GLY A 59 -19.56 -8.19 17.35
N PRO A 60 -19.96 -6.99 16.88
CA PRO A 60 -21.35 -6.68 16.54
C PRO A 60 -21.98 -7.64 15.53
N GLU A 61 -21.19 -8.15 14.58
CA GLU A 61 -21.64 -9.09 13.53
C GLU A 61 -21.64 -10.56 13.99
N GLY A 62 -21.43 -10.83 15.28
CA GLY A 62 -21.34 -12.20 15.80
C GLY A 62 -20.04 -12.94 15.45
N LEU A 63 -19.06 -12.26 14.84
CA LEU A 63 -17.76 -12.82 14.46
C LEU A 63 -16.65 -12.44 15.46
N PRO A 64 -15.64 -13.30 15.66
CA PRO A 64 -14.45 -12.92 16.42
C PRO A 64 -13.73 -11.75 15.73
N HIS A 65 -13.00 -10.96 16.50
CA HIS A 65 -12.15 -9.91 15.91
C HIS A 65 -11.05 -10.54 15.04
N GLU A 66 -10.84 -9.96 13.88
CA GLU A 66 -9.86 -10.42 12.89
C GLU A 66 -8.46 -9.93 13.23
N LYS A 67 -7.47 -10.82 13.13
CA LYS A 67 -6.05 -10.48 13.18
C LYS A 67 -5.61 -10.03 11.79
N VAL A 68 -5.29 -8.75 11.64
CA VAL A 68 -4.82 -8.20 10.36
C VAL A 68 -3.31 -7.99 10.41
N ASP A 69 -2.64 -8.31 9.30
CA ASP A 69 -1.23 -8.03 9.10
C ASP A 69 -0.95 -6.51 9.15
N LEU A 70 0.17 -6.14 9.79
CA LEU A 70 0.55 -4.74 9.94
C LEU A 70 0.91 -4.08 8.61
N GLY A 71 1.55 -4.80 7.68
CA GLY A 71 1.88 -4.29 6.36
C GLY A 71 0.63 -3.90 5.57
N VAL A 72 -0.42 -4.72 5.64
CA VAL A 72 -1.73 -4.42 5.04
C VAL A 72 -2.33 -3.13 5.61
N ILE A 73 -2.29 -2.95 6.93
CA ILE A 73 -2.86 -1.77 7.58
C ILE A 73 -2.04 -0.51 7.32
N ARG A 74 -0.71 -0.59 7.36
CA ARG A 74 0.17 0.53 7.03
C ARG A 74 -0.11 1.02 5.61
N ARG A 75 -0.21 0.09 4.65
CA ARG A 75 -0.52 0.41 3.26
C ARG A 75 -1.90 1.03 3.12
N LEU A 76 -2.91 0.45 3.76
CA LEU A 76 -4.27 0.99 3.74
C LEU A 76 -4.31 2.41 4.33
N LYS A 77 -3.67 2.64 5.48
CA LYS A 77 -3.59 3.96 6.12
C LYS A 77 -2.87 4.97 5.23
N GLY A 78 -1.79 4.58 4.54
CA GLY A 78 -1.09 5.44 3.58
C GLY A 78 -1.94 5.79 2.36
N ILE A 79 -2.78 4.87 1.87
CA ILE A 79 -3.73 5.15 0.77
C ILE A 79 -4.83 6.11 1.21
N LEU A 80 -5.35 5.94 2.42
CA LEU A 80 -6.46 6.76 2.95
C LEU A 80 -5.99 8.14 3.41
N ASN A 81 -4.73 8.26 3.84
CA ASN A 81 -4.15 9.50 4.36
C ASN A 81 -2.86 9.81 3.57
N PRO A 82 -2.97 10.26 2.31
CA PRO A 82 -1.80 10.64 1.52
C PRO A 82 -1.09 11.84 2.15
N SER A 83 0.22 11.93 1.92
CA SER A 83 1.01 13.09 2.37
C SER A 83 0.50 14.38 1.72
N THR A 84 0.46 15.46 2.50
CA THR A 84 0.19 16.82 2.02
C THR A 84 1.46 17.63 1.79
N ASP A 85 2.63 17.05 2.05
CA ASP A 85 3.92 17.71 1.84
C ASP A 85 4.20 17.86 0.33
N PRO A 86 4.37 19.09 -0.18
CA PRO A 86 4.68 19.34 -1.59
C PRO A 86 5.90 18.58 -2.10
N LEU A 87 6.93 18.38 -1.28
CA LEU A 87 8.15 17.68 -1.68
C LEU A 87 7.90 16.19 -1.87
N VAL A 88 7.12 15.57 -0.97
CA VAL A 88 6.71 14.17 -1.06
C VAL A 88 5.81 13.95 -2.28
N ILE A 89 4.88 14.88 -2.52
CA ILE A 89 4.01 14.85 -3.69
C ILE A 89 4.84 14.97 -4.99
N GLN A 90 5.79 15.91 -5.03
CA GLN A 90 6.66 16.08 -6.20
C GLN A 90 7.50 14.82 -6.48
N LYS A 91 8.06 14.20 -5.43
CA LYS A 91 8.79 12.93 -5.55
C LYS A 91 7.88 11.82 -6.09
N SER A 92 6.66 11.69 -5.55
CA SER A 92 5.68 10.73 -6.05
C SER A 92 5.33 10.97 -7.53
N HIS A 93 5.21 12.22 -7.97
CA HIS A 93 5.00 12.54 -9.39
C HIS A 93 6.18 12.17 -10.28
N GLN A 94 7.41 12.31 -9.78
CA GLN A 94 8.61 11.88 -10.50
C GLN A 94 8.70 10.35 -10.60
N GLU A 95 8.32 9.63 -9.54
CA GLU A 95 8.25 8.16 -9.55
C GLU A 95 7.17 7.66 -10.52
N ASP A 96 6.02 8.33 -10.57
CA ASP A 96 4.91 8.01 -11.48
C ASP A 96 5.17 8.43 -12.93
N GLU A 97 6.25 9.17 -13.23
CA GLU A 97 6.55 9.63 -14.59
C GLU A 97 6.66 8.47 -15.59
N TRP A 98 7.24 7.35 -15.16
CA TRP A 98 7.39 6.13 -15.97
C TRP A 98 6.08 5.39 -16.24
N THR A 99 4.99 5.81 -15.59
CA THR A 99 3.64 5.27 -15.79
C THR A 99 2.81 6.10 -16.75
N LYS A 100 3.31 7.23 -17.27
CA LYS A 100 2.62 8.03 -18.28
C LYS A 100 2.43 7.21 -19.57
N TRP A 101 1.17 7.08 -20.00
CA TRP A 101 0.81 6.41 -21.25
C TRP A 101 0.64 7.40 -22.39
N PHE A 102 -0.09 8.47 -22.13
CA PHE A 102 -0.35 9.54 -23.07
C PHE A 102 -0.39 10.85 -22.30
N GLY A 103 0.08 11.92 -22.92
CA GLY A 103 -0.06 13.26 -22.39
C GLY A 103 -0.13 14.29 -23.49
N VAL A 104 -0.38 15.51 -23.06
CA VAL A 104 -0.50 16.64 -23.97
C VAL A 104 0.58 17.64 -23.58
N THR A 105 1.46 17.94 -24.51
CA THR A 105 2.51 18.95 -24.35
C THR A 105 2.26 20.11 -25.30
N ARG A 106 2.89 21.25 -25.03
CA ARG A 106 2.87 22.42 -25.90
C ARG A 106 4.28 22.69 -26.37
N ASP A 107 4.45 22.91 -27.67
CA ASP A 107 5.74 23.32 -28.23
C ASP A 107 6.02 24.82 -27.98
N LYS A 108 7.12 25.32 -28.55
CA LYS A 108 7.53 26.73 -28.38
C LYS A 108 6.58 27.69 -29.11
N GLU A 109 5.79 27.17 -30.03
CA GLU A 109 4.79 27.84 -30.85
C GLU A 109 3.37 27.67 -30.29
N ASP A 110 3.25 27.19 -29.04
CA ASP A 110 2.00 26.93 -28.31
C ASP A 110 1.06 25.91 -29.00
N GLN A 111 1.59 25.07 -29.89
CA GLN A 111 0.82 24.00 -30.51
C GLN A 111 0.70 22.79 -29.60
N VAL A 112 -0.50 22.23 -29.57
CA VAL A 112 -0.85 21.07 -28.75
C VAL A 112 -0.33 19.80 -29.43
N LEU A 113 0.61 19.11 -28.77
CA LEU A 113 1.18 17.85 -29.22
C LEU A 113 0.72 16.70 -28.32
N LEU A 114 0.36 15.58 -28.93
CA LEU A 114 0.10 14.33 -28.22
C LEU A 114 1.43 13.58 -28.06
N ASP A 115 1.82 13.34 -26.81
CA ASP A 115 3.00 12.57 -26.45
C ASP A 115 2.57 11.18 -25.97
N ASP A 116 3.16 10.12 -26.53
CA ASP A 116 2.83 8.72 -26.21
C ASP A 116 3.84 8.06 -25.25
N TYR A 117 4.86 8.81 -24.78
CA TYR A 117 5.84 8.42 -23.74
C TYR A 117 6.49 7.02 -23.90
N GLY A 118 6.32 6.36 -25.06
CA GLY A 118 6.83 5.02 -25.38
C GLY A 118 6.35 3.87 -24.48
N ARG A 119 5.45 4.08 -23.52
CA ARG A 119 5.13 3.08 -22.48
C ARG A 119 4.53 1.80 -23.05
N TYR A 120 3.67 1.92 -24.05
CA TYR A 120 3.11 0.78 -24.76
C TYR A 120 4.20 -0.09 -25.40
N LEU A 121 5.15 0.53 -26.10
CA LEU A 121 6.24 -0.18 -26.78
C LEU A 121 7.14 -0.91 -25.77
N THR A 122 7.50 -0.25 -24.66
CA THR A 122 8.30 -0.84 -23.58
C THR A 122 7.59 -2.06 -22.99
N LEU A 123 6.29 -1.92 -22.68
CA LEU A 123 5.50 -2.99 -22.07
C LEU A 123 5.34 -4.21 -22.99
N VAL A 124 5.06 -3.99 -24.28
CA VAL A 124 4.99 -5.07 -25.28
C VAL A 124 6.36 -5.75 -25.45
N SER A 125 7.45 -4.98 -25.47
CA SER A 125 8.81 -5.51 -25.61
C SER A 125 9.26 -6.33 -24.39
N ASP A 126 8.95 -5.88 -23.17
CA ASP A 126 9.26 -6.60 -21.94
C ASP A 126 8.47 -7.91 -21.82
N ILE A 127 7.20 -7.90 -22.24
CA ILE A 127 6.38 -9.12 -22.32
C ILE A 127 6.99 -10.12 -23.32
N ALA A 128 7.42 -9.64 -24.48
CA ALA A 128 8.06 -10.47 -25.50
C ALA A 128 9.39 -11.09 -25.01
N ARG A 129 10.15 -10.36 -24.18
CA ARG A 129 11.44 -10.81 -23.64
C ARG A 129 11.31 -11.76 -22.45
N SER A 130 10.28 -11.58 -21.62
CA SER A 130 10.16 -12.27 -20.33
C SER A 130 9.54 -13.66 -20.38
N THR A 131 8.93 -14.08 -21.49
CA THR A 131 8.26 -15.39 -21.55
C THR A 131 8.42 -16.17 -22.84
N SER A 132 8.54 -17.49 -22.71
CA SER A 132 8.57 -18.47 -23.80
C SER A 132 7.20 -18.74 -24.45
N MET A 133 6.12 -18.10 -23.95
CA MET A 133 4.76 -18.30 -24.46
C MET A 133 4.47 -17.40 -25.66
N LYS A 134 4.05 -18.02 -26.77
CA LYS A 134 3.85 -17.37 -28.08
C LYS A 134 2.62 -16.45 -28.19
N THR A 135 1.70 -16.47 -27.23
CA THR A 135 0.44 -15.70 -27.34
C THR A 135 -0.07 -15.26 -25.97
N ARG A 136 -0.40 -13.97 -25.83
CA ARG A 136 -1.06 -13.40 -24.65
C ARG A 136 -2.23 -12.53 -25.08
N TYR A 137 -3.22 -12.45 -24.20
CA TYR A 137 -4.38 -11.59 -24.38
C TYR A 137 -4.39 -10.54 -23.25
N PRO A 138 -4.59 -9.26 -23.57
CA PRO A 138 -4.77 -8.24 -22.55
C PRO A 138 -5.99 -8.59 -21.69
N GLN A 139 -5.86 -8.46 -20.37
CA GLN A 139 -6.95 -8.67 -19.43
C GLN A 139 -7.45 -7.32 -18.92
N LEU A 140 -8.76 -7.11 -19.02
CA LEU A 140 -9.44 -5.97 -18.43
C LEU A 140 -10.22 -6.43 -17.20
N VAL A 141 -9.95 -5.82 -16.05
CA VAL A 141 -10.69 -6.05 -14.81
C VAL A 141 -11.48 -4.78 -14.49
N SER A 142 -12.78 -4.92 -14.30
CA SER A 142 -13.67 -3.80 -13.95
C SER A 142 -14.25 -3.98 -12.55
N PHE A 143 -14.16 -2.94 -11.74
CA PHE A 143 -14.74 -2.90 -10.39
C PHE A 143 -15.99 -2.02 -10.40
N VAL A 144 -17.17 -2.63 -10.21
CA VAL A 144 -18.48 -1.94 -10.28
C VAL A 144 -19.16 -1.95 -8.91
N GLY A 145 -19.77 -0.82 -8.53
CA GLY A 145 -20.50 -0.68 -7.26
C GLY A 145 -20.74 0.78 -6.89
N VAL A 146 -21.53 1.03 -5.84
CA VAL A 146 -21.91 2.37 -5.39
C VAL A 146 -20.69 3.22 -4.95
N THR A 147 -20.85 4.55 -4.94
CA THR A 147 -19.85 5.49 -4.39
C THR A 147 -19.54 5.14 -2.94
N ASN A 148 -18.29 5.38 -2.50
CA ASN A 148 -17.80 5.06 -1.16
C ASN A 148 -17.74 3.57 -0.76
N ALA A 149 -18.02 2.65 -1.67
CA ALA A 149 -17.83 1.21 -1.43
C ALA A 149 -16.34 0.76 -1.35
N GLY A 150 -15.38 1.68 -1.41
CA GLY A 150 -13.94 1.35 -1.31
C GLY A 150 -13.27 0.84 -2.59
N LYS A 151 -13.94 0.92 -3.75
CA LYS A 151 -13.42 0.41 -5.03
C LYS A 151 -12.04 0.98 -5.40
N SER A 152 -11.87 2.31 -5.33
CA SER A 152 -10.58 2.95 -5.62
C SER A 152 -9.48 2.57 -4.62
N THR A 153 -9.85 2.39 -3.34
CA THR A 153 -8.94 1.93 -2.29
C THR A 153 -8.46 0.51 -2.56
N LEU A 154 -9.36 -0.39 -2.97
CA LEU A 154 -9.01 -1.76 -3.34
C LEU A 154 -8.06 -1.80 -4.55
N ILE A 155 -8.33 -1.01 -5.58
CA ILE A 155 -7.45 -0.91 -6.76
C ILE A 155 -6.05 -0.44 -6.34
N LYS A 156 -5.94 0.61 -5.52
CA LYS A 156 -4.65 1.09 -5.01
C LYS A 156 -3.91 0.03 -4.18
N MET A 157 -4.63 -0.74 -3.35
CA MET A 157 -4.05 -1.85 -2.59
C MET A 157 -3.50 -2.97 -3.49
N LEU A 158 -4.13 -3.23 -4.63
CA LEU A 158 -3.71 -4.26 -5.60
C LEU A 158 -2.52 -3.81 -6.45
N VAL A 159 -2.47 -2.53 -6.83
CA VAL A 159 -1.38 -2.00 -7.67
C VAL A 159 -0.05 -1.92 -6.90
N HIS A 160 -0.06 -1.53 -5.62
CA HIS A 160 1.14 -1.45 -4.79
C HIS A 160 1.65 -2.81 -4.24
N ARG A 161 1.18 -3.95 -4.75
CA ARG A 161 1.63 -5.30 -4.31
C ARG A 161 2.94 -5.78 -4.94
N GLY A 162 3.56 -4.98 -5.81
CA GLY A 162 4.88 -5.24 -6.39
C GLY A 162 5.99 -4.56 -5.63
#